data_AF-A0A149TLD2-F1
#
_entry.id   AF-A0A149TLD2-F1
#
_cell.length_a   1.000
_cell.length_b   1.000
_cell.length_c   1.000
_cell.angle_alpha   90.00
_cell.angle_beta   90.00
_cell.angle_gamma   90.00
#
_symmetry.space_group_name_H-M   'P 1'
#
loop_
_entity.id
_entity.type
_entity.pdbx_description
1 polymer ?
#
loop_
_entity_poly.entity_id
_entity_poly.type
_entity_poly.pdbx_seq_one_letter_code
_entity_poly.pdbx_strand_id
1 'polypeptide(L)'
;MSEVLPTSAGLVCRHLDLSTGHLPVAERDACELYLSSGGTAGRSCLGGPYGWTIYVPTEAEDVPQDVSPELAALMAQAREQDCHYIHFDRDGSIDEALPFYE
;
A
#
# COMPACT_ATOMS: atom_id res chain seq x y z
N MET A 1 32.77 31.91 -0.54
CA MET A 1 32.27 30.58 -0.11
C MET A 1 30.89 30.47 -0.70
N SER A 2 30.74 29.77 -1.82
CA SER A 2 29.45 29.65 -2.49
C SER A 2 28.55 28.71 -1.70
N GLU A 3 27.42 29.21 -1.22
CA GLU A 3 26.33 28.40 -0.70
C GLU A 3 25.86 27.45 -1.80
N VAL A 4 25.99 26.15 -1.53
CA VAL A 4 25.40 25.11 -2.38
C VAL A 4 23.91 25.14 -2.10
N LEU A 5 23.13 25.72 -3.02
CA LEU A 5 21.68 25.57 -3.02
C LEU A 5 21.37 24.07 -3.10
N PRO A 6 20.49 23.53 -2.24
CA PRO A 6 20.13 22.12 -2.33
C PRO A 6 19.61 21.85 -3.75
N THR A 7 20.29 20.94 -4.43
CA THR A 7 19.82 20.37 -5.69
C THR A 7 18.38 19.93 -5.47
N SER A 8 17.51 20.25 -6.44
CA SER A 8 16.20 19.64 -6.60
C SER A 8 16.34 18.11 -6.55
N ALA A 9 16.31 17.54 -5.36
CA ALA A 9 16.14 16.12 -5.18
C ALA A 9 14.71 15.86 -5.64
N GLY A 10 14.57 15.19 -6.79
CA GLY A 10 13.24 14.81 -7.30
C GLY A 10 12.44 14.12 -6.20
N LEU A 11 11.11 14.21 -6.28
CA LEU A 11 10.23 13.50 -5.36
C LEU A 11 10.63 12.02 -5.28
N VAL A 12 11.05 11.58 -4.09
CA VAL A 12 11.34 10.18 -3.81
C VAL A 12 10.01 9.49 -3.49
N CYS A 13 9.54 8.65 -4.41
CA CYS A 13 8.39 7.78 -4.15
C CYS A 13 8.85 6.60 -3.29
N ARG A 14 8.44 6.57 -2.02
CA ARG A 14 8.78 5.48 -1.08
C ARG A 14 7.64 4.48 -0.93
N HIS A 15 8.00 3.22 -0.80
CA HIS A 15 7.07 2.10 -0.78
C HIS A 15 7.33 1.28 0.49
N LEU A 16 6.26 0.78 1.11
CA LEU A 16 6.35 -0.25 2.15
C LEU A 16 6.13 -1.62 1.48
N ASP A 17 7.15 -2.46 1.45
CA ASP A 17 7.08 -3.81 0.86
C ASP A 17 6.69 -4.85 1.90
N LEU A 18 5.63 -5.61 1.64
CA LEU A 18 5.08 -6.65 2.52
C LEU A 18 4.68 -7.88 1.72
N SER A 19 4.67 -9.05 2.37
CA SER A 19 4.02 -10.24 1.82
C SER A 19 2.51 -10.01 1.63
N THR A 20 1.92 -10.56 0.58
CA THR A 20 0.44 -10.59 0.41
C THR A 20 -0.29 -11.25 1.60
N GLY A 21 0.40 -12.08 2.38
CA GLY A 21 -0.17 -12.65 3.60
C GLY A 21 -0.46 -11.61 4.70
N HIS A 22 0.11 -10.40 4.64
CA HIS A 22 -0.25 -9.31 5.55
C HIS A 22 -1.57 -8.60 5.16
N LEU A 23 -2.12 -8.92 3.99
CA LEU A 23 -3.40 -8.39 3.55
C LEU A 23 -4.55 -9.36 3.91
N PRO A 24 -5.62 -8.92 4.58
CA PRO A 24 -6.77 -9.78 4.86
C PRO A 24 -7.35 -10.40 3.58
N VAL A 25 -7.88 -11.61 3.68
CA VAL A 25 -8.46 -12.32 2.52
C VAL A 25 -9.53 -11.49 1.82
N ALA A 26 -10.43 -10.85 2.58
CA ALA A 26 -11.46 -9.98 2.02
C ALA A 26 -10.90 -8.78 1.24
N GLU A 27 -9.75 -8.26 1.64
CA GLU A 27 -9.05 -7.17 0.94
C GLU A 27 -8.38 -7.68 -0.34
N ARG A 28 -7.79 -8.88 -0.32
CA ARG A 28 -7.29 -9.57 -1.52
C ARG A 28 -8.41 -9.79 -2.52
N ASP A 29 -9.55 -10.30 -2.08
CA ASP A 29 -10.74 -10.51 -2.91
C ASP A 29 -11.27 -9.20 -3.49
N ALA A 30 -11.26 -8.11 -2.71
CA ALA A 30 -11.64 -6.79 -3.19
C ALA A 30 -10.68 -6.26 -4.26
N CYS A 31 -9.38 -6.50 -4.12
CA CYS A 31 -8.39 -6.17 -5.13
C CYS A 31 -8.57 -7.00 -6.42
N GLU A 32 -8.81 -8.30 -6.30
CA GLU A 32 -9.11 -9.18 -7.45
C GLU A 32 -10.39 -8.75 -8.18
N LEU A 33 -11.42 -8.36 -7.43
CA LEU A 33 -12.64 -7.80 -8.01
C LEU A 33 -12.36 -6.51 -8.78
N TYR A 34 -11.46 -5.66 -8.28
CA TYR A 34 -11.05 -4.44 -8.99
C TYR A 34 -10.35 -4.73 -10.31
N LEU A 35 -9.41 -5.66 -10.32
CA LEU A 35 -8.70 -6.04 -11.53
C LEU A 35 -9.63 -6.71 -12.56
N SER A 36 -10.44 -7.67 -12.12
CA SER A 36 -11.36 -8.42 -12.99
C SER A 36 -12.52 -7.58 -13.52
N SER A 37 -12.93 -6.54 -12.80
CA SER A 37 -14.00 -5.61 -13.22
C SER A 37 -13.51 -4.44 -14.09
N GLY A 38 -12.23 -4.38 -14.40
CA GLY A 38 -11.65 -3.24 -15.13
C GLY A 38 -11.71 -1.93 -14.34
N GLY A 39 -11.63 -2.01 -13.01
CA GLY A 39 -11.59 -0.86 -12.11
C GLY A 39 -12.95 -0.27 -11.74
N THR A 40 -14.05 -1.01 -11.94
CA THR A 40 -15.41 -0.53 -11.70
C THR A 40 -16.04 -1.00 -10.38
N ALA A 41 -15.43 -1.97 -9.70
CA ALA A 41 -15.88 -2.49 -8.41
C ALA A 41 -14.69 -2.92 -7.55
N GLY A 42 -14.87 -3.08 -6.24
CA GLY A 42 -13.82 -3.54 -5.34
C GLY A 42 -12.79 -2.45 -4.97
N ARG A 43 -11.62 -2.88 -4.51
CA ARG A 43 -10.58 -2.00 -3.96
C ARG A 43 -9.64 -1.51 -5.04
N SER A 44 -9.60 -0.18 -5.24
CA SER A 44 -8.62 0.42 -6.15
C SER A 44 -7.20 0.01 -5.78
N CYS A 45 -6.54 -0.62 -6.73
CA CYS A 45 -5.17 -1.10 -6.64
C CYS A 45 -4.57 -1.19 -8.05
N LEU A 46 -3.26 -1.17 -8.12
CA LEU A 46 -2.54 -1.72 -9.27
C LEU A 46 -2.20 -3.17 -8.90
N GLY A 47 -2.26 -4.10 -9.84
CA GLY A 47 -1.99 -5.49 -9.46
C GLY A 47 -1.99 -6.46 -10.61
N GLY A 48 -1.62 -7.69 -10.28
CA GLY A 48 -1.54 -8.82 -11.18
C GLY A 48 -1.46 -10.12 -10.38
N PRO A 49 -1.13 -11.25 -11.02
CA PRO A 49 -1.25 -12.58 -10.41
C PRO A 49 -0.36 -12.79 -9.17
N TYR A 50 0.60 -11.90 -8.91
CA TYR A 50 1.59 -12.06 -7.83
C TYR A 50 1.45 -11.05 -6.71
N GLY A 51 0.55 -10.07 -6.81
CA GLY A 51 0.48 -9.04 -5.79
C GLY A 51 -0.28 -7.80 -6.20
N TRP A 52 -0.33 -6.85 -5.27
CA TRP A 52 -1.04 -5.59 -5.41
C TRP A 52 -0.22 -4.43 -4.85
N THR A 53 -0.33 -3.29 -5.51
CA THR A 53 0.16 -2.00 -5.02
C THR A 53 -1.04 -1.15 -4.65
N ILE A 54 -1.08 -0.70 -3.41
CA ILE A 54 -2.16 0.13 -2.87
C ILE A 54 -1.59 1.50 -2.55
N TYR A 55 -2.27 2.55 -3.03
CA TYR A 55 -1.92 3.93 -2.72
C TYR A 55 -2.18 4.23 -1.23
N VAL A 56 -1.25 4.95 -0.61
CA VAL A 56 -1.37 5.45 0.75
C VAL A 56 -1.68 6.95 0.65
N PRO A 57 -2.91 7.39 0.97
CA PRO A 57 -3.23 8.80 1.01
C PRO A 57 -2.31 9.54 1.99
N THR A 58 -1.93 10.77 1.67
CA THR A 58 -1.08 11.59 2.54
C THR A 58 -1.79 11.88 3.87
N GLU A 59 -3.05 12.30 3.81
CA GLU A 59 -3.85 12.70 4.96
C GLU A 59 -4.71 11.54 5.47
N ALA A 60 -4.99 11.52 6.78
CA ALA A 60 -5.72 10.40 7.40
C ALA A 60 -7.19 10.37 6.97
N GLU A 61 -7.76 11.55 6.80
CA GLU A 61 -9.14 11.77 6.35
C GLU A 61 -9.39 11.32 4.91
N ASP A 62 -8.34 11.16 4.10
CA ASP A 62 -8.44 10.72 2.71
C ASP A 62 -8.45 9.18 2.56
N VAL A 63 -8.29 8.44 3.67
CA VAL A 63 -8.43 6.97 3.66
C VAL A 63 -9.88 6.61 3.33
N PRO A 64 -10.13 5.79 2.29
CA PRO A 64 -11.50 5.43 1.91
C PRO A 64 -12.24 4.69 3.03
N GLN A 65 -13.52 5.02 3.22
CA GLN A 65 -14.34 4.47 4.32
C GLN A 65 -14.61 2.97 4.19
N ASP A 66 -14.45 2.41 3.00
CA ASP A 66 -14.60 0.99 2.69
C ASP A 66 -13.31 0.18 2.91
N VAL A 67 -12.22 0.82 3.37
CA VAL A 67 -10.99 0.14 3.81
C VAL A 67 -11.22 -0.57 5.14
N SER A 68 -10.82 -1.83 5.22
CA SER A 68 -10.82 -2.58 6.49
C SER A 68 -9.94 -1.89 7.55
N PRO A 69 -10.26 -2.01 8.84
CA PRO A 69 -9.41 -1.49 9.92
C PRO A 69 -7.96 -1.98 9.83
N GLU A 70 -7.75 -3.21 9.38
CA GLU A 70 -6.45 -3.84 9.23
C GLU A 70 -5.61 -3.15 8.15
N LEU A 71 -6.17 -2.93 6.96
CA LEU A 71 -5.44 -2.23 5.90
C LEU A 71 -5.29 -0.72 6.22
N ALA A 72 -6.26 -0.11 6.90
CA ALA A 72 -6.13 1.26 7.38
C ALA A 72 -4.96 1.41 8.37
N ALA A 73 -4.72 0.42 9.24
CA ALA A 73 -3.57 0.39 10.13
C ALA A 73 -2.24 0.27 9.36
N LEU A 74 -2.18 -0.56 8.32
CA LEU A 74 -1.00 -0.65 7.45
C LEU A 74 -0.75 0.66 6.69
N MET A 75 -1.80 1.35 6.24
CA MET A 75 -1.69 2.68 5.63
C MET A 75 -1.17 3.72 6.63
N ALA A 76 -1.60 3.67 7.89
CA ALA A 76 -1.07 4.53 8.94
C ALA A 76 0.43 4.28 9.17
N GLN A 77 0.84 3.01 9.30
CA GLN A 77 2.25 2.62 9.46
C GLN A 77 3.11 3.02 8.24
N ALA A 78 2.57 2.90 7.03
CA ALA A 78 3.26 3.34 5.82
C ALA A 78 3.47 4.86 5.82
N ARG A 79 2.46 5.65 6.23
CA ARG A 79 2.61 7.10 6.37
C ARG A 79 3.63 7.52 7.42
N GLU A 80 3.68 6.84 8.56
CA GLU A 80 4.70 7.10 9.59
C GLU A 80 6.13 6.93 9.06
N GLN A 81 6.30 6.13 7.99
CA GLN A 81 7.56 5.91 7.29
C GLN A 81 7.76 6.78 6.04
N ASP A 82 6.85 7.73 5.80
CA ASP A 82 6.80 8.58 4.60
C ASP A 82 6.67 7.77 3.29
N CYS A 83 5.95 6.64 3.35
CA CYS A 83 5.62 5.81 2.18
C CYS A 83 4.33 6.28 1.50
N HIS A 84 4.34 6.22 0.17
CA HIS A 84 3.26 6.63 -0.73
C HIS A 84 2.43 5.44 -1.23
N TYR A 85 3.01 4.24 -1.15
CA TYR A 85 2.39 3.00 -1.55
C TYR A 85 2.74 1.89 -0.56
N ILE A 86 1.85 0.91 -0.45
CA ILE A 86 2.17 -0.41 0.09
C ILE A 86 2.20 -1.37 -1.09
N HIS A 87 3.30 -2.10 -1.22
CA HIS A 87 3.48 -3.12 -2.23
C HIS A 87 3.39 -4.48 -1.56
N PHE A 88 2.29 -5.19 -1.84
CA PHE A 88 2.05 -6.54 -1.38
C PHE A 88 2.50 -7.53 -2.45
N ASP A 89 3.62 -8.20 -2.24
CA ASP A 89 4.16 -9.23 -3.14
C ASP A 89 3.97 -10.62 -2.54
N ARG A 90 3.69 -11.63 -3.37
CA ARG A 90 3.46 -13.01 -2.93
C ARG A 90 4.67 -13.58 -2.19
N ASP A 91 5.87 -13.22 -2.62
CA ASP A 91 7.14 -13.59 -1.98
C ASP A 91 7.77 -12.40 -1.21
N GLY A 92 6.98 -11.36 -0.95
CA GLY A 92 7.37 -10.21 -0.18
C GLY A 92 7.77 -10.55 1.26
N SER A 93 8.43 -9.60 1.91
CA SER A 93 8.94 -9.80 3.27
C SER A 93 7.81 -10.03 4.27
N ILE A 94 8.02 -10.99 5.18
CA ILE A 94 7.14 -11.20 6.32
C ILE A 94 7.64 -10.35 7.48
N ASP A 95 6.79 -9.47 7.99
CA ASP A 95 7.01 -8.74 9.23
C ASP A 95 6.31 -9.49 10.37
N GLU A 96 7.09 -10.13 11.25
CA GLU A 96 6.58 -10.91 12.38
C GLU A 96 5.79 -10.08 13.40
N ALA A 97 5.91 -8.75 13.38
CA ALA A 97 5.13 -7.86 14.22
C ALA A 97 3.72 -7.57 13.67
N LEU A 98 3.45 -7.94 12.41
CA LEU A 98 2.18 -7.71 11.75
C LEU A 98 1.35 -9.00 11.68
N PRO A 99 0.01 -8.89 11.74
CA PRO A 99 -0.86 -10.02 11.46
C PRO A 99 -0.56 -10.65 10.10
N PHE A 100 -0.61 -11.97 10.05
CA PHE A 100 -0.52 -12.74 8.82
C PHE A 100 -1.79 -13.57 8.67
N TYR A 101 -2.39 -13.53 7.49
CA TYR A 101 -3.67 -14.13 7.16
C TYR A 101 -3.45 -15.23 6.13
N GLU A 102 -3.98 -16.42 6.39
CA GLU A 102 -3.97 -17.53 5.43
C GLU A 102 -4.96 -17.28 4.27
#